data_AF-A0A2X2L2X9-F1
#
_entry.id   AF-A0A2X2L2X9-F1
#
_cell.length_a   1.000
_cell.length_b   1.000
_cell.length_c   1.000
_cell.angle_alpha   90.00
_cell.angle_beta   90.00
_cell.angle_gamma   90.00
#
_symmetry.space_group_name_H-M   'P 1'
#
loop_
_entity.id
_entity.type
_entity.pdbx_description
1 polymer ?
#
loop_
_entity_poly.entity_id
_entity_poly.type
_entity_poly.pdbx_seq_one_letter_code
_entity_poly.pdbx_strand_id
1 'polypeptide(L)'
;MQALYETYGDLVYTDLASKSEEINQRAEKEDWGLNKKQLAKLIEAATWNKPKALYDAALVLWSHIGDNEFKDFNAFSSLVDDTCKKHKITLAATEKKAILSAISTYDAEAEKVIKKIEKITGDKKVQLLNHLGCSEEQLPLFGYYATAKAGEYTVYETESDLRDSEQIPLDESIISYFEREVLPHVEEAWINLDSVKIGYEISFNKYFYKHTPLRSIEEVKADLLALEEQADGLLQDILNF
;
A
#
# COMPACT_ATOMS: atom_id res chain seq x y z
N MET A 1 -0.31 -15.20 16.75
CA MET A 1 -1.36 -14.73 17.69
C MET A 1 -2.59 -15.63 17.64
N GLN A 2 -3.30 -15.76 16.51
CA GLN A 2 -4.49 -16.65 16.41
C GLN A 2 -4.31 -18.04 17.06
N ALA A 3 -3.25 -18.78 16.71
CA ALA A 3 -2.96 -20.09 17.30
C ALA A 3 -2.83 -20.10 18.84
N LEU A 4 -2.32 -19.01 19.43
CA LEU A 4 -2.21 -18.87 20.89
C LEU A 4 -3.57 -18.60 21.52
N TYR A 5 -4.43 -17.79 20.88
CA TYR A 5 -5.79 -17.58 21.35
C TYR A 5 -6.63 -18.86 21.28
N GLU A 6 -6.53 -19.61 20.17
CA GLU A 6 -7.22 -20.90 20.02
C GLU A 6 -6.81 -21.93 21.07
N THR A 7 -5.56 -21.89 21.53
CA THR A 7 -5.03 -22.85 22.51
C THR A 7 -5.30 -22.43 23.95
N TYR A 8 -5.14 -21.15 24.27
CA TYR A 8 -5.13 -20.63 25.64
C TYR A 8 -6.35 -19.75 25.98
N GLY A 9 -7.19 -19.42 24.99
CA GLY A 9 -8.39 -18.60 25.17
C GLY A 9 -8.10 -17.24 25.81
N ASP A 10 -8.95 -16.82 26.74
CA ASP A 10 -8.84 -15.52 27.41
C ASP A 10 -7.61 -15.36 28.32
N LEU A 11 -6.84 -16.45 28.52
CA LEU A 11 -5.57 -16.38 29.24
C LEU A 11 -4.58 -15.44 28.52
N VAL A 12 -4.72 -15.26 27.19
CA VAL A 12 -3.88 -14.33 26.42
C VAL A 12 -3.98 -12.87 26.91
N TYR A 13 -5.11 -12.49 27.50
CA TYR A 13 -5.38 -11.13 27.98
C TYR A 13 -4.95 -10.89 29.43
N THR A 14 -4.65 -11.96 30.17
CA THR A 14 -4.44 -11.92 31.62
C THR A 14 -3.04 -12.39 31.99
N ASP A 15 -2.75 -13.69 31.88
CA ASP A 15 -1.51 -14.29 32.36
C ASP A 15 -0.95 -15.36 31.40
N LEU A 16 -0.73 -14.96 30.15
CA LEU A 16 -0.08 -15.82 29.16
C LEU A 16 1.39 -16.11 29.51
N ALA A 17 2.01 -15.24 30.31
CA ALA A 17 3.39 -15.40 30.79
C ALA A 17 3.58 -16.69 31.61
N SER A 18 2.55 -17.14 32.32
CA SER A 18 2.52 -18.44 33.00
C SER A 18 2.77 -19.64 32.07
N LYS A 19 2.52 -19.48 30.76
CA LYS A 19 2.71 -20.50 29.70
C LYS A 19 3.95 -20.27 28.84
N SER A 20 4.85 -19.39 29.27
CA SER A 20 6.05 -19.01 28.51
C SER A 20 6.90 -20.20 28.04
N GLU A 21 7.13 -21.20 28.89
CA GLU A 21 7.96 -22.36 28.54
C GLU A 21 7.31 -23.23 27.46
N GLU A 22 6.01 -23.53 27.60
CA GLU A 22 5.23 -24.27 26.58
C GLU A 22 5.21 -23.52 25.24
N ILE A 23 5.02 -22.19 25.29
CA ILE A 23 4.95 -21.34 24.09
C ILE A 23 6.31 -21.28 23.39
N ASN A 24 7.42 -21.17 24.14
CA ASN A 24 8.75 -21.15 23.56
C ASN A 24 9.08 -22.48 22.88
N GLN A 25 8.78 -23.62 23.53
CA GLN A 25 8.97 -24.94 22.93
C GLN A 25 8.15 -25.12 21.66
N ARG A 26 6.89 -24.65 21.67
CA ARG A 26 6.03 -24.69 20.48
C ARG A 26 6.59 -23.81 19.36
N ALA A 27 7.05 -22.59 19.68
CA ALA A 27 7.61 -21.67 18.71
C ALA A 27 8.87 -22.22 18.04
N GLU A 28 9.71 -22.95 18.77
CA GLU A 28 10.87 -23.66 18.21
C GLU A 28 10.46 -24.85 17.35
N LYS A 29 9.51 -25.66 17.82
CA LYS A 29 9.03 -26.86 17.10
C LYS A 29 8.34 -26.51 15.78
N GLU A 30 7.55 -25.44 15.76
CA GLU A 30 6.80 -24.98 14.60
C GLU A 30 7.56 -23.94 13.77
N ASP A 31 8.82 -23.65 14.12
CA ASP A 31 9.71 -22.67 13.47
C ASP A 31 9.03 -21.33 13.18
N TRP A 32 8.53 -20.67 14.23
CA TRP A 32 7.83 -19.38 14.08
C TRP A 32 8.74 -18.22 13.62
N GLY A 33 10.06 -18.44 13.49
CA GLY A 33 11.02 -17.41 13.08
C GLY A 33 11.10 -16.20 14.02
N LEU A 34 10.61 -16.32 15.26
CA LEU A 34 10.60 -15.23 16.25
C LEU A 34 11.87 -15.24 17.10
N ASN A 35 12.47 -14.07 17.29
CA ASN A 35 13.57 -13.91 18.23
C ASN A 35 13.09 -13.82 19.68
N LYS A 36 14.02 -13.96 20.64
CA LYS A 36 13.73 -13.92 22.09
C LYS A 36 12.95 -12.67 22.54
N LYS A 37 13.24 -11.51 21.95
CA LYS A 37 12.56 -10.24 22.29
C LYS A 37 11.11 -10.24 21.77
N GLN A 38 10.88 -10.77 20.58
CA GLN A 38 9.55 -10.90 20.00
C GLN A 38 8.68 -11.89 20.78
N LEU A 39 9.24 -13.04 21.19
CA LEU A 39 8.55 -14.02 22.03
C LEU A 39 8.20 -13.45 23.41
N ALA A 40 9.13 -12.78 24.07
CA ALA A 40 8.87 -12.10 25.34
C ALA A 40 7.72 -11.09 25.22
N LYS A 41 7.72 -10.28 24.15
CA LYS A 41 6.62 -9.34 23.88
C LYS A 41 5.30 -10.05 23.57
N LEU A 42 5.32 -11.18 22.87
CA LEU A 42 4.12 -11.93 22.47
C LEU A 42 3.35 -12.48 23.68
N ILE A 43 4.05 -12.82 24.77
CA ILE A 43 3.44 -13.34 26.00
C ILE A 43 3.02 -12.24 26.99
N GLU A 44 3.37 -10.98 26.74
CA GLU A 44 2.93 -9.84 27.55
C GLU A 44 1.44 -9.56 27.31
N ALA A 45 0.64 -9.50 28.39
CA ALA A 45 -0.77 -9.16 28.32
C ALA A 45 -1.03 -7.82 27.60
N ALA A 46 -0.12 -6.85 27.73
CA ALA A 46 -0.21 -5.55 27.06
C ALA A 46 -0.26 -5.67 25.52
N THR A 47 0.41 -6.67 24.95
CA THR A 47 0.41 -6.94 23.50
C THR A 47 -0.98 -7.34 22.99
N TRP A 48 -1.78 -7.98 23.83
CA TRP A 48 -3.12 -8.47 23.50
C TRP A 48 -4.22 -7.49 23.90
N ASN A 49 -4.06 -6.83 25.04
CA ASN A 49 -5.05 -5.89 25.57
C ASN A 49 -5.23 -4.66 24.68
N LYS A 50 -4.17 -4.20 24.00
CA LYS A 50 -4.29 -3.05 23.09
C LYS A 50 -5.18 -3.35 21.87
N PRO A 51 -4.93 -4.41 21.07
CA PRO A 51 -5.86 -4.83 20.01
C PRO A 51 -7.26 -5.17 20.53
N LYS A 52 -7.38 -5.79 21.71
CA LYS A 52 -8.69 -6.08 22.32
C LYS A 52 -9.48 -4.80 22.60
N ALA A 53 -8.86 -3.80 23.23
CA ALA A 53 -9.51 -2.52 23.50
C ALA A 53 -9.98 -1.83 22.21
N LEU A 54 -9.21 -1.94 21.13
CA LEU A 54 -9.60 -1.43 19.82
C LEU A 54 -10.83 -2.15 19.25
N TYR A 55 -10.84 -3.47 19.35
CA TYR A 55 -11.97 -4.31 18.93
C TYR A 55 -13.23 -4.01 19.76
N ASP A 56 -13.11 -3.92 21.08
CA ASP A 56 -14.20 -3.58 21.99
C ASP A 56 -14.77 -2.19 21.65
N ALA A 57 -13.92 -1.20 21.36
CA ALA A 57 -14.35 0.12 20.93
C ALA A 57 -15.08 0.08 19.57
N ALA A 58 -14.62 -0.74 18.63
CA ALA A 58 -15.29 -0.94 17.35
C ALA A 58 -16.68 -1.57 17.52
N LEU A 59 -16.84 -2.54 18.42
CA LEU A 59 -18.15 -3.13 18.74
C LEU A 59 -19.12 -2.11 19.35
N VAL A 60 -18.63 -1.24 20.24
CA VAL A 60 -19.46 -0.17 20.82
C VAL A 60 -19.88 0.81 19.73
N LEU A 61 -18.98 1.23 18.85
CA LEU A 61 -19.32 2.08 17.70
C LEU A 61 -20.37 1.42 16.81
N TRP A 62 -20.17 0.15 16.48
CA TRP A 62 -21.10 -0.62 15.66
C TRP A 62 -22.49 -0.70 16.30
N SER A 63 -22.59 -0.88 17.63
CA SER A 63 -23.87 -0.90 18.34
C SER A 63 -24.67 0.42 18.25
N HIS A 64 -24.00 1.53 17.94
CA HIS A 64 -24.62 2.86 17.81
C HIS A 64 -24.87 3.27 16.36
N ILE A 65 -24.00 2.87 15.44
CA ILE A 65 -24.06 3.24 14.02
C ILE A 65 -24.90 2.25 13.21
N GLY A 66 -24.80 0.96 13.54
CA GLY A 66 -25.47 -0.15 12.86
C GLY A 66 -24.77 -0.60 11.58
N ASP A 67 -25.52 -1.30 10.74
CA ASP A 67 -25.06 -2.02 9.54
C ASP A 67 -25.33 -1.29 8.23
N ASN A 68 -25.60 0.01 8.28
CA ASN A 68 -25.90 0.77 7.06
C ASN A 68 -24.66 0.91 6.19
N GLU A 69 -24.86 0.78 4.89
CA GLU A 69 -23.82 1.05 3.89
C GLU A 69 -23.78 2.55 3.60
N PHE A 70 -22.57 3.11 3.50
CA PHE A 70 -22.33 4.52 3.21
C PHE A 70 -21.45 4.66 1.98
N LYS A 71 -21.90 5.42 0.99
CA LYS A 71 -21.12 5.79 -0.20
C LYS A 71 -20.28 7.06 -0.03
N ASP A 72 -20.42 7.75 1.10
CA ASP A 72 -19.59 8.91 1.44
C ASP A 72 -18.78 8.61 2.69
N PHE A 73 -17.50 8.29 2.49
CA PHE A 73 -16.55 8.03 3.56
C PHE A 73 -16.35 9.25 4.47
N ASN A 74 -16.44 10.46 3.92
CA ASN A 74 -16.24 11.70 4.69
C ASN A 74 -17.40 11.91 5.67
N ALA A 75 -18.63 11.70 5.21
CA ALA A 75 -19.82 11.73 6.07
C ALA A 75 -19.76 10.62 7.13
N PHE A 76 -19.38 9.41 6.74
CA PHE A 76 -19.25 8.29 7.67
C PHE A 76 -18.16 8.52 8.73
N SER A 77 -16.98 9.00 8.34
CA SER A 77 -15.89 9.32 9.26
C SER A 77 -16.29 10.42 10.26
N SER A 78 -17.12 11.38 9.83
CA SER A 78 -17.69 12.41 10.69
C SER A 78 -18.74 11.83 11.66
N LEU A 79 -19.60 10.93 11.19
CA LEU A 79 -20.55 10.21 12.04
C LEU A 79 -19.84 9.40 13.13
N VAL A 80 -18.73 8.75 12.79
CA VAL A 80 -17.89 8.04 13.76
C VAL A 80 -17.32 9.00 14.81
N ASP A 81 -16.80 10.16 14.40
CA ASP A 81 -16.30 11.18 15.35
C ASP A 81 -17.38 11.69 16.29
N ASP A 82 -18.57 11.96 15.77
CA ASP A 82 -19.68 12.46 16.58
C ASP A 82 -20.22 11.39 17.52
N THR A 83 -20.24 10.13 17.10
CA THR A 83 -20.56 8.99 17.96
C THR A 83 -19.52 8.84 19.07
N CYS A 84 -18.22 8.95 18.75
CA CYS A 84 -17.15 8.92 19.75
C CYS A 84 -17.34 10.02 20.80
N LYS A 85 -17.60 11.26 20.38
CA LYS A 85 -17.85 12.39 21.29
C LYS A 85 -19.07 12.16 22.17
N LYS A 86 -20.19 11.73 21.57
CA LYS A 86 -21.47 11.53 22.27
C LYS A 86 -21.38 10.44 23.34
N HIS A 87 -20.67 9.35 23.05
CA HIS A 87 -20.54 8.19 23.92
C HIS A 87 -19.24 8.16 24.72
N LYS A 88 -18.43 9.23 24.63
CA LYS A 88 -17.13 9.39 25.32
C LYS A 88 -16.14 8.25 25.02
N ILE A 89 -16.20 7.72 23.80
CA ILE A 89 -15.26 6.71 23.31
C ILE A 89 -13.97 7.43 22.97
N THR A 90 -12.86 6.99 23.56
CA THR A 90 -11.53 7.57 23.31
C THR A 90 -10.78 6.70 22.32
N LEU A 91 -10.47 7.24 21.14
CA LEU A 91 -9.66 6.60 20.12
C LEU A 91 -8.57 7.55 19.65
N ALA A 92 -7.34 7.07 19.58
CA ALA A 92 -6.26 7.79 18.91
C ALA A 92 -6.51 7.84 17.38
N ALA A 93 -5.88 8.80 16.69
CA ALA A 93 -6.04 8.93 15.23
C ALA A 93 -5.65 7.65 14.47
N THR A 94 -4.61 6.95 14.91
CA THR A 94 -4.16 5.68 14.31
C THR A 94 -5.13 4.53 14.57
N GLU A 95 -5.79 4.53 15.73
CA GLU A 95 -6.79 3.53 16.12
C GLU A 95 -8.08 3.73 15.33
N LYS A 96 -8.57 4.97 15.22
CA LYS A 96 -9.68 5.32 14.34
C LYS A 96 -9.39 4.91 12.90
N LYS A 97 -8.20 5.24 12.39
CA LYS A 97 -7.80 4.84 11.03
C LYS A 97 -7.82 3.31 10.86
N ALA A 98 -7.30 2.55 11.83
CA ALA A 98 -7.32 1.10 11.77
C ALA A 98 -8.74 0.52 11.73
N ILE A 99 -9.68 1.07 12.51
CA ILE A 99 -11.09 0.66 12.46
C ILE A 99 -11.69 0.99 11.10
N LEU A 100 -11.58 2.25 10.66
CA LEU A 100 -12.18 2.70 9.39
C LEU A 100 -11.65 1.89 8.21
N SER A 101 -10.33 1.72 8.10
CA SER A 101 -9.72 0.93 7.02
C SER A 101 -10.08 -0.56 7.06
N ALA A 102 -10.46 -1.11 8.22
CA ALA A 102 -10.89 -2.51 8.32
C ALA A 102 -12.34 -2.73 7.87
N ILE A 103 -13.16 -1.68 7.85
CA ILE A 103 -14.60 -1.74 7.52
C ILE A 103 -14.97 -1.00 6.25
N SER A 104 -14.02 -0.32 5.60
CA SER A 104 -14.20 0.37 4.33
C SER A 104 -13.56 -0.42 3.21
N THR A 105 -14.13 -0.33 2.01
CA THR A 105 -13.54 -0.84 0.77
C THR A 105 -13.61 0.23 -0.32
N TYR A 106 -12.84 0.04 -1.38
CA TYR A 106 -12.87 0.92 -2.54
C TYR A 106 -14.16 0.69 -3.35
N ASP A 107 -14.82 1.78 -3.76
CA ASP A 107 -15.96 1.80 -4.68
C ASP A 107 -15.76 3.01 -5.61
N ALA A 108 -15.82 2.78 -6.92
CA ALA A 108 -15.60 3.82 -7.94
C ALA A 108 -16.75 4.83 -8.01
N GLU A 109 -17.95 4.47 -7.54
CA GLU A 109 -19.14 5.31 -7.53
C GLU A 109 -19.33 6.02 -6.18
N ALA A 110 -18.40 5.86 -5.25
CA ALA A 110 -18.41 6.53 -3.95
C ALA A 110 -17.87 7.97 -4.06
N GLU A 111 -18.22 8.79 -3.08
CA GLU A 111 -17.70 10.16 -2.98
C GLU A 111 -16.18 10.16 -2.73
N LYS A 112 -15.49 11.12 -3.33
CA LYS A 112 -14.03 11.26 -3.21
C LYS A 112 -13.64 11.49 -1.75
N VAL A 113 -12.66 10.72 -1.29
CA VAL A 113 -12.16 10.83 0.09
C VAL A 113 -11.31 12.09 0.24
N ILE A 114 -11.69 12.98 1.14
CA ILE A 114 -10.97 14.22 1.42
C ILE A 114 -9.83 13.92 2.39
N LYS A 115 -8.59 14.11 1.93
CA LYS A 115 -7.41 14.00 2.79
C LYS A 115 -7.28 15.20 3.71
N LYS A 116 -7.45 16.42 3.16
CA LYS A 116 -7.41 17.67 3.92
C LYS A 116 -8.01 18.84 3.13
N ILE A 117 -8.37 19.89 3.87
CA ILE A 117 -8.58 21.23 3.32
C ILE A 117 -7.34 22.06 3.62
N GLU A 118 -6.77 22.67 2.59
CA GLU A 118 -5.54 23.45 2.67
C GLU A 118 -5.80 24.92 2.36
N LYS A 119 -5.42 25.79 3.29
CA LYS A 119 -5.55 27.24 3.12
C LYS A 119 -4.30 27.81 2.47
N ILE A 120 -4.43 28.23 1.21
CA ILE A 120 -3.34 28.70 0.35
C ILE A 120 -3.65 30.14 -0.06
N THR A 121 -3.07 31.10 0.65
CA THR A 121 -3.32 32.54 0.47
C THR A 121 -2.03 33.35 0.51
N GLY A 122 -2.04 34.53 -0.11
CA GLY A 122 -0.90 35.47 -0.10
C GLY A 122 0.37 34.84 -0.66
N ASP A 123 1.50 35.04 0.03
CA ASP A 123 2.82 34.55 -0.42
C ASP A 123 2.86 33.05 -0.66
N LYS A 124 2.14 32.24 0.14
CA LYS A 124 2.08 30.78 -0.03
C LYS A 124 1.51 30.40 -1.40
N LYS A 125 0.51 31.15 -1.86
CA LYS A 125 -0.11 30.92 -3.17
C LYS A 125 0.86 31.28 -4.28
N VAL A 126 1.55 32.41 -4.17
CA VAL A 126 2.56 32.84 -5.14
C VAL A 126 3.69 31.79 -5.24
N GLN A 127 4.18 31.30 -4.10
CA GLN A 127 5.20 30.25 -4.05
C GLN A 127 4.73 28.94 -4.71
N LEU A 128 3.50 28.51 -4.42
CA LEU A 128 2.94 27.30 -5.02
C LEU A 128 2.78 27.43 -6.53
N LEU A 129 2.20 28.53 -7.02
CA LEU A 129 2.02 28.76 -8.45
C LEU A 129 3.36 28.82 -9.19
N ASN A 130 4.38 29.43 -8.59
CA ASN A 130 5.73 29.46 -9.14
C ASN A 130 6.38 28.07 -9.18
N HIS A 131 6.22 27.27 -8.12
CA HIS A 131 6.74 25.89 -8.06
C HIS A 131 6.08 25.00 -9.12
N LEU A 132 4.76 25.11 -9.25
CA LEU A 132 3.97 24.33 -10.20
C LEU A 132 4.07 24.85 -11.64
N GLY A 133 4.56 26.07 -11.84
CA GLY A 133 4.65 26.72 -13.15
C GLY A 133 3.27 26.88 -13.81
N CYS A 134 2.21 27.11 -13.05
CA CYS A 134 0.84 27.13 -13.53
C CYS A 134 0.04 28.34 -13.05
N SER A 135 -1.12 28.59 -13.67
CA SER A 135 -2.08 29.59 -13.19
C SER A 135 -2.99 29.01 -12.10
N GLU A 136 -3.74 29.87 -11.41
CA GLU A 136 -4.67 29.43 -10.36
C GLU A 136 -5.76 28.50 -10.89
N GLU A 137 -6.22 28.74 -12.12
CA GLU A 137 -7.23 27.93 -12.79
C GLU A 137 -6.74 26.51 -13.10
N GLN A 138 -5.42 26.31 -13.14
CA GLN A 138 -4.77 25.02 -13.44
C GLN A 138 -4.39 24.23 -12.18
N LEU A 139 -4.60 24.79 -10.98
CA LEU A 139 -4.36 24.08 -9.72
C LEU A 139 -5.06 22.71 -9.60
N PRO A 140 -6.26 22.48 -10.17
CA PRO A 140 -6.87 21.15 -10.20
C PRO A 140 -6.02 20.09 -10.91
N LEU A 141 -5.23 20.47 -11.93
CA LEU A 141 -4.30 19.56 -12.60
C LEU A 141 -3.19 19.06 -11.68
N PHE A 142 -3.00 19.69 -10.52
CA PHE A 142 -2.02 19.32 -9.50
C PHE A 142 -2.69 18.85 -8.19
N GLY A 143 -3.99 18.54 -8.22
CA GLY A 143 -4.72 17.97 -7.09
C GLY A 143 -5.21 18.99 -6.05
N TYR A 144 -5.24 20.28 -6.40
CA TYR A 144 -5.79 21.34 -5.56
C TYR A 144 -7.12 21.85 -6.12
N TYR A 145 -8.22 21.46 -5.50
CA TYR A 145 -9.57 21.79 -5.98
C TYR A 145 -10.17 22.93 -5.16
N ALA A 146 -10.54 24.04 -5.78
CA ALA A 146 -11.08 25.19 -5.08
C ALA A 146 -12.38 24.86 -4.34
N THR A 147 -12.52 25.36 -3.12
CA THR A 147 -13.78 25.27 -2.35
C THR A 147 -14.65 26.51 -2.54
N ALA A 148 -15.82 26.55 -1.90
CA ALA A 148 -16.67 27.75 -1.86
C ALA A 148 -16.00 28.96 -1.18
N LYS A 149 -14.91 28.76 -0.42
CA LYS A 149 -14.17 29.82 0.25
C LYS A 149 -12.90 30.15 -0.52
N ALA A 150 -12.73 31.42 -0.84
CA ALA A 150 -11.54 31.90 -1.55
C ALA A 150 -10.26 31.58 -0.76
N GLY A 151 -9.29 30.95 -1.45
CA GLY A 151 -8.01 30.55 -0.86
C GLY A 151 -8.06 29.27 -0.02
N GLU A 152 -9.16 28.51 -0.04
CA GLU A 152 -9.25 27.17 0.51
C GLU A 152 -9.39 26.14 -0.61
N TYR A 153 -8.54 25.10 -0.57
CA TYR A 153 -8.47 24.05 -1.57
C TYR A 153 -8.65 22.68 -0.91
N THR A 154 -9.50 21.84 -1.49
CA THR A 154 -9.63 20.44 -1.13
C THR A 154 -8.51 19.65 -1.78
N VAL A 155 -7.85 18.81 -0.99
CA VAL A 155 -6.89 17.81 -1.46
C VAL A 155 -7.46 16.44 -1.13
N TYR A 156 -7.63 15.60 -2.15
CA TYR A 156 -8.16 14.25 -2.00
C TYR A 156 -7.08 13.25 -1.57
N GLU A 157 -7.51 12.13 -0.98
CA GLU A 157 -6.62 11.01 -0.69
C GLU A 157 -6.21 10.31 -1.99
N THR A 158 -4.98 9.82 -2.04
CA THR A 158 -4.41 9.22 -3.24
C THR A 158 -4.34 7.72 -3.05
N GLU A 159 -4.82 6.96 -4.04
CA GLU A 159 -4.65 5.51 -4.05
C GLU A 159 -3.29 5.18 -4.66
N SER A 160 -2.45 4.46 -3.93
CA SER A 160 -1.11 4.10 -4.42
C SER A 160 -1.17 3.10 -5.57
N ASP A 161 -2.18 2.22 -5.57
CA ASP A 161 -2.31 1.16 -6.57
C ASP A 161 -2.75 1.70 -7.93
N LEU A 162 -3.31 2.92 -7.98
CA LEU A 162 -3.76 3.60 -9.20
C LEU A 162 -2.71 4.58 -9.77
N ARG A 163 -1.52 4.66 -9.20
CA ARG A 163 -0.48 5.58 -9.67
C ARG A 163 0.17 5.04 -10.93
N ASP A 164 0.31 5.91 -11.93
CA ASP A 164 1.04 5.64 -13.15
C ASP A 164 2.12 6.71 -13.43
N SER A 165 2.94 6.49 -14.45
CA SER A 165 4.01 7.40 -14.86
C SER A 165 4.09 7.51 -16.38
N GLU A 166 4.07 8.75 -16.86
CA GLU A 166 4.19 9.09 -18.27
C GLU A 166 5.62 9.44 -18.66
N GLN A 167 6.04 9.04 -19.86
CA GLN A 167 7.31 9.46 -20.45
C GLN A 167 7.07 10.62 -21.42
N ILE A 168 7.47 11.83 -21.01
CA ILE A 168 7.22 13.05 -21.77
C ILE A 168 8.55 13.54 -22.40
N PRO A 169 8.58 13.88 -23.70
CA PRO A 169 9.74 14.52 -24.32
C PRO A 169 10.18 15.78 -23.57
N LEU A 170 11.50 16.00 -23.47
CA LEU A 170 12.06 17.10 -22.69
C LEU A 170 11.68 18.50 -23.23
N ASP A 171 11.40 18.60 -24.52
CA ASP A 171 11.00 19.83 -25.20
C ASP A 171 9.47 20.06 -25.18
N GLU A 172 8.71 19.16 -24.57
CA GLU A 172 7.26 19.26 -24.43
C GLU A 172 6.85 19.72 -23.02
N SER A 173 5.77 20.51 -22.94
CA SER A 173 5.18 20.93 -21.68
C SER A 173 4.40 19.78 -21.03
N ILE A 174 4.69 19.49 -19.75
CA ILE A 174 4.00 18.45 -18.97
C ILE A 174 2.49 18.69 -18.95
N ILE A 175 2.06 19.94 -18.74
CA ILE A 175 0.62 20.30 -18.69
C ILE A 175 -0.04 19.99 -20.04
N SER A 176 0.59 20.41 -21.14
CA SER A 176 0.02 20.22 -22.48
C SER A 176 -0.05 18.76 -22.89
N TYR A 177 0.94 17.95 -22.50
CA TYR A 177 0.89 16.50 -22.68
C TYR A 177 -0.23 15.89 -21.83
N PHE A 178 -0.31 16.25 -20.55
CA PHE A 178 -1.29 15.71 -19.60
C PHE A 178 -2.73 15.97 -20.05
N GLU A 179 -3.04 17.19 -20.48
CA GLU A 179 -4.38 17.55 -20.98
C GLU A 179 -4.74 16.81 -22.28
N ARG A 180 -3.75 16.48 -23.12
CA ARG A 180 -3.97 15.83 -24.42
C ARG A 180 -4.06 14.31 -24.32
N GLU A 181 -3.18 13.69 -23.53
CA GLU A 181 -2.99 12.24 -23.52
C GLU A 181 -3.56 11.57 -22.26
N VAL A 182 -3.61 12.24 -21.11
CA VAL A 182 -4.02 11.61 -19.85
C VAL A 182 -5.47 11.93 -19.50
N LEU A 183 -5.81 13.22 -19.44
CA LEU A 183 -7.11 13.70 -18.97
C LEU A 183 -8.31 13.15 -19.76
N PRO A 184 -8.24 12.94 -21.10
CA PRO A 184 -9.35 12.33 -21.86
C PRO A 184 -9.62 10.86 -21.51
N HIS A 185 -8.67 10.18 -20.89
CA HIS A 185 -8.78 8.77 -20.49
C HIS A 185 -9.04 8.61 -18.99
N VAL A 186 -8.51 9.52 -18.17
CA VAL A 186 -8.67 9.51 -16.71
C VAL A 186 -8.95 10.93 -16.23
N GLU A 187 -10.23 11.30 -16.19
CA GLU A 187 -10.69 12.64 -15.77
C GLU A 187 -10.26 12.98 -14.34
N GLU A 188 -10.11 11.98 -13.49
CA GLU A 188 -9.76 12.16 -12.08
C GLU A 188 -8.26 12.21 -11.82
N ALA A 189 -7.42 12.07 -12.85
CA ALA A 189 -5.98 12.13 -12.68
C ALA A 189 -5.52 13.55 -12.35
N TRP A 190 -4.43 13.65 -11.59
CA TRP A 190 -3.68 14.89 -11.39
C TRP A 190 -2.18 14.60 -11.34
N ILE A 191 -1.39 15.63 -11.66
CA ILE A 191 0.06 15.57 -11.74
C ILE A 191 0.67 15.71 -10.35
N ASN A 192 1.54 14.78 -9.98
CA ASN A 192 2.43 14.93 -8.83
C ASN A 192 3.80 15.45 -9.28
N LEU A 193 3.94 16.77 -9.36
CA LEU A 193 5.15 17.42 -9.89
C LEU A 193 6.42 17.06 -9.09
N ASP A 194 6.30 16.88 -7.78
CA ASP A 194 7.45 16.55 -6.90
C ASP A 194 8.01 15.14 -7.17
N SER A 195 7.26 14.28 -7.86
CA SER A 195 7.71 12.95 -8.26
C SER A 195 8.40 12.89 -9.63
N VAL A 196 8.38 14.00 -10.39
CA VAL A 196 8.93 14.06 -11.74
C VAL A 196 10.45 13.91 -11.72
N LYS A 197 10.96 13.08 -12.62
CA LYS A 197 12.40 12.85 -12.81
C LYS A 197 12.79 13.26 -14.22
N ILE A 198 13.79 14.12 -14.33
CA ILE A 198 14.35 14.56 -15.61
C ILE A 198 15.63 13.76 -15.87
N GLY A 199 15.71 13.15 -17.04
CA GLY A 199 16.85 12.34 -17.44
C GLY A 199 16.82 11.97 -18.91
N TYR A 200 17.84 11.23 -19.33
CA TYR A 200 17.93 10.67 -20.67
C TYR A 200 17.82 9.15 -20.57
N GLU A 201 17.01 8.54 -21.45
CA GLU A 201 16.94 7.09 -21.57
C GLU A 201 17.87 6.61 -22.68
N ILE A 202 18.76 5.68 -22.35
CA ILE A 202 19.59 4.95 -23.32
C ILE A 202 19.05 3.53 -23.39
N SER A 203 18.38 3.19 -24.49
CA SER A 203 17.93 1.82 -24.72
C SER A 203 19.13 0.91 -24.99
N PHE A 204 19.61 0.23 -23.94
CA PHE A 204 20.77 -0.65 -24.06
C PHE A 204 20.53 -1.76 -25.08
N ASN A 205 19.33 -2.32 -25.14
CA ASN A 205 18.98 -3.32 -26.14
C ASN A 205 19.02 -2.73 -27.56
N LYS A 206 18.54 -1.51 -27.79
CA LYS A 206 18.59 -0.92 -29.14
C LYS A 206 20.03 -0.70 -29.63
N TYR A 207 20.92 -0.23 -28.76
CA TYR A 207 22.26 0.23 -29.18
C TYR A 207 23.37 -0.80 -28.94
N PHE A 208 23.20 -1.71 -27.98
CA PHE A 208 24.24 -2.63 -27.54
C PHE A 208 23.83 -4.10 -27.67
N TYR A 209 22.62 -4.41 -28.13
CA TYR A 209 22.25 -5.79 -28.41
C TYR A 209 23.09 -6.33 -29.57
N LYS A 210 24.00 -7.24 -29.22
CA LYS A 210 24.67 -8.08 -30.19
C LYS A 210 23.83 -9.33 -30.36
N HIS A 211 23.27 -9.49 -31.55
CA HIS A 211 22.58 -10.72 -31.91
C HIS A 211 23.53 -11.90 -31.69
N THR A 212 23.17 -12.77 -30.75
CA THR A 212 23.91 -14.01 -30.56
C THR A 212 23.36 -15.00 -31.58
N PRO A 213 24.16 -15.41 -32.59
CA PRO A 213 23.70 -16.40 -33.54
C PRO A 213 23.33 -17.68 -32.78
N LEU A 214 22.29 -18.37 -33.27
CA LEU A 214 21.93 -19.67 -32.75
C LEU A 214 23.11 -20.64 -32.94
N ARG A 215 23.29 -21.57 -31.98
CA ARG A 215 24.24 -22.68 -32.13
C ARG A 215 23.96 -23.41 -33.44
N SER A 216 25.02 -23.84 -34.10
CA SER A 216 24.89 -24.64 -35.31
C SER A 216 24.24 -26.00 -35.02
N ILE A 217 23.60 -26.61 -36.01
CA ILE A 217 22.97 -27.92 -35.84
C ILE A 217 24.03 -29.00 -35.55
N GLU A 218 25.24 -28.81 -36.07
CA GLU A 218 26.40 -29.66 -35.82
C GLU A 218 26.85 -29.61 -34.36
N GLU A 219 26.92 -28.42 -33.76
CA GLU A 219 27.24 -28.25 -32.33
C GLU A 219 26.13 -28.86 -31.45
N VAL A 220 24.87 -28.61 -31.77
CA VAL A 220 23.75 -29.21 -31.03
C VAL A 220 23.79 -30.74 -31.10
N LYS A 221 24.10 -31.31 -32.27
CA LYS A 221 24.24 -32.76 -32.44
C LYS A 221 25.41 -33.32 -31.64
N ALA A 222 26.55 -32.63 -31.62
CA ALA A 222 27.73 -33.05 -30.85
C ALA A 222 27.45 -33.03 -29.35
N ASP A 223 26.81 -31.98 -28.84
CA ASP A 223 26.39 -31.88 -27.43
C ASP A 223 25.41 -33.00 -27.05
N LEU A 224 24.44 -33.32 -27.93
CA LEU A 224 23.47 -34.39 -27.69
C LEU A 224 24.14 -35.77 -27.59
N LEU A 225 25.07 -36.07 -28.50
CA LEU A 225 25.81 -37.35 -28.48
C LEU A 225 26.71 -37.45 -27.23
N ALA A 226 27.35 -36.35 -26.83
CA ALA A 226 28.16 -36.32 -25.62
C ALA A 226 27.32 -36.54 -24.35
N LEU A 227 26.10 -35.97 -24.30
CA LEU A 227 25.15 -36.21 -23.21
C LEU A 227 24.65 -37.65 -23.19
N GLU A 228 24.41 -38.26 -24.36
CA GLU A 228 24.03 -39.67 -24.49
C GLU A 228 25.14 -40.60 -23.96
N GLU A 229 26.40 -40.36 -24.32
CA GLU A 229 27.55 -41.12 -23.81
C GLU A 229 27.72 -40.98 -22.29
N GLN A 230 27.53 -39.78 -21.74
CA GLN A 230 27.56 -39.56 -20.29
C GLN A 230 26.41 -40.27 -19.58
N ALA A 231 25.21 -40.28 -20.16
CA ALA A 231 24.05 -40.97 -19.61
C ALA A 231 24.21 -42.50 -19.66
N ASP A 232 24.76 -43.04 -20.75
CA ASP A 232 25.08 -44.46 -20.87
C ASP A 232 26.15 -44.89 -19.85
N GLY A 233 27.18 -44.08 -19.63
CA GLY A 233 28.19 -44.31 -18.58
C GLY A 233 27.57 -44.32 -17.18
N LEU A 234 26.69 -43.36 -16.87
CA LEU A 234 25.94 -43.32 -15.61
C LEU A 234 25.02 -44.53 -15.42
N LEU A 235 24.35 -44.99 -16.49
CA LEU A 235 23.51 -46.18 -16.46
C LEU A 235 24.33 -47.45 -16.23
N GLN A 236 25.49 -47.59 -16.86
CA GLN A 236 26.41 -48.70 -16.62
C GLN A 236 26.91 -48.73 -15.17
N ASP A 237 27.25 -47.57 -14.60
CA ASP A 237 27.65 -47.47 -13.19
C ASP A 237 26.51 -47.90 -12.23
N ILE A 238 25.25 -47.64 -12.58
CA ILE A 238 24.07 -48.06 -11.80
C ILE A 238 23.73 -49.55 -12.01
N LEU A 239 24.01 -50.10 -13.20
CA LEU A 239 23.68 -51.50 -13.54
C LEU A 239 24.81 -52.49 -13.20
N ASN A 240 26.04 -52.03 -12.94
CA ASN A 240 27.19 -52.85 -12.55
C ASN A 240 27.25 -53.16 -11.04
N PHE A 241 26.09 -53.35 -10.40
CA PHE A 241 25.99 -53.92 -9.03
C PHE A 241 25.67 -55.41 -9.05
#